data_AF-A0ABD0SJW2-F1
#
_entry.id   AF-A0ABD0SJW2-F1
#
_cell.length_a   1.000
_cell.length_b   1.000
_cell.length_c   1.000
_cell.angle_alpha   90.00
_cell.angle_beta   90.00
_cell.angle_gamma   90.00
#
_symmetry.space_group_name_H-M   'P 1'
#
loop_
_entity.id
_entity.type
_entity.pdbx_description
1 polymer ?
#
loop_
_entity_poly.entity_id
_entity_poly.type
_entity_poly.pdbx_seq_one_letter_code
_entity_poly.pdbx_strand_id
1 'polypeptide(L)'
;MIEKIQRKFARWLYKKKYGYYPYLYPSLYVSGMVGLDTLKLRRAMQLIAYYLAIIRNRIESSTILGRVGLLAPGRLGWDREGTVAPRRRPRLLWRPPARTRCGAHAPTTRAIRLIDGPALFCLLTYTYCVRRC
;
A
#
# COMPACT_ATOMS: atom_id res chain seq x y z
N MET A 1 -19.91 1.05 15.42
CA MET A 1 -19.54 -0.34 15.04
C MET A 1 -18.09 -0.47 14.55
N ILE A 2 -17.61 0.47 13.72
CA ILE A 2 -16.26 0.49 13.14
C ILE A 2 -15.13 0.47 14.18
N GLU A 3 -15.23 1.25 15.26
CA GLU A 3 -14.19 1.27 16.30
C GLU A 3 -13.95 -0.11 16.94
N LYS A 4 -15.00 -0.91 17.14
CA LYS A 4 -14.87 -2.27 17.69
C LYS A 4 -14.07 -3.17 16.74
N ILE A 5 -14.28 -3.02 15.43
CA ILE A 5 -13.55 -3.77 14.39
C ILE A 5 -12.08 -3.33 14.35
N GLN A 6 -11.82 -2.02 14.39
CA GLN A 6 -10.46 -1.46 14.41
C GLN A 6 -9.68 -1.92 15.66
N ARG A 7 -10.31 -1.91 16.83
CA ARG A 7 -9.70 -2.39 18.08
C ARG A 7 -9.39 -3.89 18.01
N LYS A 8 -10.31 -4.71 17.49
CA LYS A 8 -10.10 -6.15 17.30
C LYS A 8 -8.95 -6.44 16.33
N PHE A 9 -8.89 -5.68 15.24
CA PHE A 9 -7.84 -5.79 14.23
C PHE A 9 -6.46 -5.37 14.79
N ALA A 10 -6.39 -4.27 15.56
CA ALA A 10 -5.16 -3.83 16.21
C ALA A 10 -4.63 -4.89 17.19
N ARG A 11 -5.50 -5.51 17.99
CA ARG A 11 -5.12 -6.61 18.91
C ARG A 11 -4.66 -7.86 18.16
N TRP A 12 -5.31 -8.20 17.04
CA TRP A 12 -4.89 -9.30 16.19
C TRP A 12 -3.51 -9.04 15.58
N LEU A 13 -3.25 -7.84 15.07
CA LEU A 13 -1.94 -7.44 14.56
C LEU A 13 -0.86 -7.49 15.65
N TYR A 14 -1.19 -7.03 16.85
CA TYR A 14 -0.28 -7.10 18.00
C TYR A 14 0.09 -8.55 18.31
N LYS A 15 -0.90 -9.46 18.38
CA LYS A 15 -0.65 -10.90 18.57
C LYS A 15 0.23 -11.47 17.47
N LYS A 16 0.02 -11.09 16.21
CA LYS A 16 0.83 -11.58 15.09
C LYS A 16 2.28 -11.09 15.17
N LYS A 17 2.52 -9.87 15.65
CA LYS A 17 3.85 -9.26 15.72
C LYS A 17 4.64 -9.69 16.96
N TYR A 18 3.97 -9.85 18.11
CA TYR A 18 4.61 -10.08 19.41
C TYR A 18 4.28 -11.45 20.03
N GLY A 19 3.42 -12.27 19.40
CA GLY A 19 3.02 -13.60 19.88
C GLY A 19 1.97 -13.62 21.01
N TYR A 20 1.72 -12.48 21.67
CA TYR A 20 0.82 -12.38 22.82
C TYR A 20 -0.43 -11.55 22.53
N TYR A 21 -1.59 -11.92 23.11
CA TYR A 21 -2.83 -11.17 22.96
C TYR A 21 -3.02 -10.15 24.11
N PRO A 22 -3.07 -8.83 23.84
CA PRO A 22 -3.11 -7.82 24.89
C PRO A 22 -4.53 -7.66 25.46
N TYR A 23 -4.80 -8.33 26.59
CA TYR A 23 -6.06 -8.18 27.33
C TYR A 23 -6.08 -6.95 28.24
N LEU A 24 -4.99 -6.71 28.99
CA LEU A 24 -4.90 -5.61 29.95
C LEU A 24 -4.65 -4.23 29.33
N TYR A 25 -4.03 -4.17 28.14
CA TYR A 25 -3.58 -2.89 27.59
C TYR A 25 -4.72 -2.08 26.94
N PRO A 26 -4.77 -0.76 27.17
CA PRO A 26 -5.68 0.14 26.47
C PRO A 26 -5.51 0.08 24.96
N SER A 27 -6.61 0.30 24.23
CA SER A 27 -6.60 0.18 22.76
C SER A 27 -5.65 1.17 22.06
N LEU A 28 -5.48 2.39 22.60
CA LEU A 28 -4.56 3.41 22.07
C LEU A 28 -3.08 2.99 22.22
N TYR A 29 -2.75 2.28 23.29
CA TYR A 29 -1.40 1.76 23.47
C TYR A 29 -1.09 0.68 22.43
N VAL A 30 -2.05 -0.23 22.22
CA VAL A 30 -1.92 -1.31 21.22
C VAL A 30 -1.82 -0.73 19.80
N SER A 31 -2.62 0.27 19.45
CA SER A 31 -2.55 0.92 18.12
C SER A 31 -1.24 1.65 17.91
N GLY A 32 -0.72 2.32 18.94
CA GLY A 32 0.60 2.94 18.94
C GLY A 32 1.73 1.93 18.71
N MET A 33 1.74 0.82 19.45
CA MET A 33 2.78 -0.23 19.34
C MET A 33 2.77 -0.98 18.00
N VAL A 34 1.57 -1.17 17.42
CA VAL A 34 1.43 -1.74 16.08
C VAL A 34 1.83 -0.73 14.99
N GLY A 35 1.81 0.57 15.31
CA GLY A 35 2.22 1.66 14.41
C GLY A 35 1.11 2.16 13.49
N LEU A 36 -0.16 1.87 13.82
CA LEU A 36 -1.33 2.29 13.05
C LEU A 36 -1.51 3.81 13.08
N ASP A 37 -1.22 4.45 14.21
CA ASP A 37 -1.45 5.89 14.41
C ASP A 37 -0.31 6.78 13.92
N THR A 38 0.72 6.19 13.30
CA THR A 38 1.90 6.94 12.87
C THR A 38 1.59 7.91 11.73
N LEU A 39 2.14 9.13 11.83
CA LEU A 39 2.05 10.16 10.79
C LEU A 39 2.55 9.65 9.43
N LYS A 40 3.59 8.80 9.46
CA LYS A 40 4.19 8.19 8.28
C LYS A 40 3.18 7.32 7.52
N LEU A 41 2.37 6.53 8.22
CA LEU A 41 1.35 5.69 7.63
C LEU A 41 0.21 6.54 7.05
N ARG A 42 -0.25 7.57 7.77
CA ARG A 42 -1.27 8.51 7.26
C ARG A 42 -0.83 9.18 5.96
N ARG A 43 0.40 9.71 5.92
CA ARG A 43 0.98 10.32 4.71
C ARG A 43 1.06 9.32 3.56
N ALA A 44 1.46 8.08 3.83
CA ALA A 44 1.49 7.03 2.82
C ALA A 44 0.09 6.70 2.28
N MET A 45 -0.93 6.63 3.14
CA MET A 45 -2.31 6.37 2.72
C MET A 45 -2.90 7.51 1.91
N GLN A 46 -2.69 8.76 2.33
CA GLN A 46 -3.13 9.94 1.58
C GLN A 46 -2.51 9.96 0.18
N LEU A 47 -1.21 9.64 0.10
CA LEU A 47 -0.49 9.57 -1.16
C LEU A 47 -1.04 8.46 -2.07
N ILE A 48 -1.27 7.24 -1.58
CA ILE A 48 -1.91 6.17 -2.37
C ILE A 48 -3.30 6.60 -2.84
N ALA A 49 -4.11 7.18 -1.96
CA ALA A 49 -5.45 7.62 -2.29
C ALA A 49 -5.46 8.68 -3.39
N TYR A 50 -4.50 9.61 -3.36
CA TYR A 50 -4.32 10.63 -4.38
C TYR A 50 -3.98 10.01 -5.74
N TYR A 51 -3.01 9.08 -5.79
CA TYR A 51 -2.66 8.39 -7.04
C TYR A 51 -3.81 7.51 -7.57
N LEU A 52 -4.57 6.84 -6.70
CA LEU A 52 -5.76 6.09 -7.12
C LEU A 52 -6.86 7.00 -7.67
N ALA A 53 -7.01 8.22 -7.13
CA ALA A 53 -7.93 9.21 -7.66
C ALA A 53 -7.50 9.71 -9.04
N ILE A 54 -6.19 9.92 -9.25
CA ILE A 54 -5.61 10.26 -10.56
C ILE A 54 -5.86 9.13 -11.58
N ILE A 55 -5.55 7.88 -11.23
CA ILE A 55 -5.75 6.72 -12.13
C ILE A 55 -7.23 6.54 -12.49
N ARG A 56 -8.14 6.86 -11.56
CA ARG A 56 -9.59 6.84 -11.80
C ARG A 56 -10.10 8.08 -12.54
N ASN A 57 -9.22 8.95 -13.03
CA ASN A 57 -9.54 10.21 -13.69
C ASN A 57 -10.48 11.12 -12.88
N ARG A 58 -10.41 11.05 -11.54
CA ARG A 58 -11.15 11.99 -10.67
C ARG A 58 -10.42 13.31 -10.47
N ILE A 59 -9.10 13.31 -10.69
CA ILE A 59 -8.23 14.48 -10.58
C ILE A 59 -7.46 14.58 -11.89
N GLU A 60 -7.57 15.72 -12.55
CA GLU A 60 -6.88 15.98 -13.81
C GLU A 60 -5.50 16.56 -13.52
N SER A 61 -4.49 15.70 -13.62
CA SER A 61 -3.07 16.11 -13.52
C SER A 61 -2.25 15.40 -14.59
N SER A 62 -2.23 15.96 -15.79
CA SER A 62 -1.58 15.37 -16.98
C SER A 62 -0.07 15.18 -16.80
N THR A 63 0.60 16.11 -16.12
CA THR A 63 2.05 16.05 -15.82
C THR A 63 2.44 14.90 -14.90
N ILE A 64 1.60 14.58 -13.91
CA ILE A 64 1.86 13.49 -12.97
C ILE A 64 1.53 12.14 -13.61
N LEU A 65 0.41 12.08 -14.34
CA LEU A 65 -0.03 10.88 -15.04
C LEU A 65 0.99 10.45 -16.12
N GLY A 66 1.55 11.41 -16.87
CA GLY A 66 2.60 11.13 -17.87
C GLY A 66 3.89 10.55 -17.28
N ARG A 67 4.13 10.69 -15.97
CA ARG A 67 5.27 10.08 -15.27
C ARG A 67 4.99 8.68 -14.72
N VAL A 68 3.72 8.28 -14.66
CA VAL A 68 3.27 6.98 -14.15
C VAL A 68 2.95 6.09 -15.35
N GLY A 69 3.92 5.27 -15.76
CA GLY A 69 3.73 4.30 -16.84
C GLY A 69 3.14 2.98 -16.32
N LEU A 70 2.32 2.32 -17.13
CA LEU A 70 1.94 0.94 -16.92
C LEU A 70 3.05 0.04 -17.45
N LEU A 71 3.51 -0.91 -16.64
CA LEU A 71 4.45 -1.94 -17.11
C LEU A 71 3.64 -3.15 -17.54
N ALA A 72 3.50 -3.35 -18.85
CA ALA A 72 2.95 -4.60 -19.36
C ALA A 72 3.96 -5.73 -19.08
N PRO A 73 3.55 -6.84 -18.46
CA PRO A 73 4.43 -8.00 -18.31
C PRO A 73 4.80 -8.48 -19.72
N GLY A 74 6.11 -8.55 -20.00
CA GLY A 74 6.60 -9.09 -21.26
C GLY A 74 6.14 -10.55 -21.41
N ARG A 75 5.67 -10.92 -22.61
CA ARG A 75 5.49 -12.33 -22.98
C ARG A 75 6.86 -12.99 -22.90
N LEU A 76 7.10 -13.85 -21.90
CA LEU A 76 8.18 -14.82 -22.04
C LEU A 76 7.80 -15.75 -23.20
N GLY A 77 8.74 -15.93 -24.12
CA GLY A 77 8.55 -16.67 -25.36
C GLY A 77 8.09 -18.10 -25.12
N TRP A 78 7.23 -18.54 -26.05
CA TRP A 78 6.87 -19.91 -26.40
C TRP A 78 7.19 -21.00 -25.38
N ASP A 79 6.21 -21.29 -24.53
CA ASP A 79 5.62 -22.62 -24.48
C ASP A 79 4.18 -22.50 -23.97
N ARG A 80 3.37 -23.46 -24.36
CA ARG A 80 1.90 -23.45 -24.32
C ARG A 80 1.35 -23.02 -22.95
N GLU A 81 0.29 -22.21 -22.99
CA GLU A 81 -0.50 -21.72 -21.84
C GLU A 81 0.10 -20.58 -21.00
N GLY A 82 0.06 -19.36 -21.57
CA GLY A 82 -0.50 -18.16 -20.92
C GLY A 82 -0.14 -17.81 -19.47
N THR A 83 1.01 -18.24 -18.95
CA THR A 83 1.33 -18.11 -17.52
C THR A 83 2.36 -17.01 -17.30
N VAL A 84 1.89 -15.91 -16.73
CA VAL A 84 2.72 -14.93 -16.03
C VAL A 84 3.57 -15.71 -15.02
N ALA A 85 4.90 -15.65 -15.13
CA ALA A 85 5.82 -16.42 -14.30
C ALA A 85 5.43 -16.36 -12.80
N PRO A 86 5.01 -17.46 -12.16
CA PRO A 86 4.36 -17.44 -10.84
C PRO A 86 5.31 -17.09 -9.68
N ARG A 87 6.64 -17.05 -9.92
CA ARG A 87 7.64 -16.83 -8.87
C ARG A 87 7.89 -15.36 -8.52
N ARG A 88 7.52 -14.40 -9.37
CA ARG A 88 7.71 -12.97 -9.08
C ARG A 88 6.45 -12.22 -9.46
N ARG A 89 5.79 -11.60 -8.46
CA ARG A 89 4.65 -10.70 -8.70
C ARG A 89 5.07 -9.67 -9.76
N PRO A 90 4.41 -9.62 -10.93
CA PRO A 90 4.77 -8.66 -11.96
C PRO A 90 4.54 -7.25 -11.40
N ARG A 91 5.48 -6.35 -11.69
CA ARG A 91 5.30 -4.93 -11.34
C ARG A 91 4.20 -4.39 -12.24
N LEU A 92 3.20 -3.75 -11.65
CA LEU A 92 2.08 -3.18 -12.40
C LEU A 92 2.47 -1.82 -12.97
N LEU A 93 3.26 -1.07 -12.19
CA LEU A 93 3.69 0.27 -12.55
C LEU A 93 5.18 0.30 -12.90
N TRP A 94 5.50 1.06 -13.93
CA TRP A 94 6.88 1.38 -14.27
C TRP A 94 7.44 2.35 -13.23
N ARG A 95 8.61 2.02 -12.70
CA ARG A 95 9.29 2.84 -11.70
C ARG A 95 10.42 3.62 -12.36
N PRO A 96 10.45 4.96 -12.25
CA PRO A 96 11.54 5.73 -12.83
C PRO A 96 12.86 5.42 -12.11
N PRO A 97 13.96 5.24 -12.86
CA PRO A 97 15.28 5.08 -12.28
C PRO A 97 15.67 6.39 -11.59
N ALA A 98 16.23 6.30 -10.39
CA ALA A 98 16.69 7.45 -9.63
C ALA A 98 18.12 7.22 -9.17
N ARG A 99 19.02 8.15 -9.53
CA ARG A 99 20.43 8.12 -9.12
C ARG A 99 20.64 8.60 -7.68
N THR A 100 19.82 9.55 -7.22
CA THR A 100 19.95 10.16 -5.89
C THR A 100 18.97 9.56 -4.87
N ARG A 101 19.33 9.62 -3.58
CA ARG A 101 18.43 9.22 -2.47
C ARG A 101 17.12 10.03 -2.51
N CYS A 102 17.19 11.33 -2.79
CA CYS A 102 16.00 12.18 -2.90
C CYS A 102 15.07 11.72 -4.03
N GLY A 103 15.60 11.38 -5.21
CA GLY A 103 14.80 10.83 -6.30
C GLY A 103 14.22 9.45 -5.98
N ALA A 104 15.00 8.60 -5.32
CA ALA A 104 14.55 7.27 -4.89
C ALA A 104 13.43 7.32 -3.84
N HIS A 105 13.33 8.42 -3.09
CA HIS A 105 12.32 8.67 -2.05
C HIS A 105 11.29 9.73 -2.43
N ALA A 106 11.27 10.18 -3.68
CA ALA A 106 10.29 11.10 -4.24
C ALA A 106 8.85 10.58 -4.04
N PRO A 107 7.85 11.46 -3.97
CA PRO A 107 6.46 11.06 -3.73
C PRO A 107 5.94 10.09 -4.79
N THR A 108 6.30 10.29 -6.06
CA THR A 108 5.96 9.41 -7.19
C THR A 108 6.53 8.01 -7.02
N THR A 109 7.84 7.90 -6.80
CA THR A 109 8.53 6.61 -6.63
C THR A 109 8.06 5.87 -5.38
N ARG A 110 7.73 6.61 -4.32
CA ARG A 110 7.14 6.07 -3.10
C ARG A 110 5.72 5.54 -3.33
N ALA A 111 4.89 6.25 -4.10
CA ALA A 111 3.55 5.80 -4.48
C ALA A 111 3.60 4.46 -5.20
N ILE A 112 4.43 4.39 -6.23
CA ILE A 112 4.60 3.22 -7.09
C ILE A 112 5.05 2.01 -6.26
N ARG A 113 6.05 2.19 -5.39
CA ARG A 113 6.50 1.14 -4.46
C ARG A 113 5.42 0.66 -3.49
N LEU A 114 4.58 1.56 -3.00
CA LEU A 114 3.49 1.21 -2.11
C LEU A 114 2.37 0.46 -2.85
N ILE A 115 2.14 0.78 -4.12
CA ILE A 115 1.12 0.16 -4.97
C ILE A 115 1.56 -1.24 -5.42
N ASP A 116 2.79 -1.39 -5.92
CA ASP A 116 3.35 -2.67 -6.34
C ASP A 116 3.69 -3.60 -5.16
N GLY A 117 3.79 -3.05 -3.94
CA GLY A 117 4.19 -3.77 -2.75
C GLY A 117 3.07 -4.59 -2.09
N PRO A 118 3.39 -5.65 -1.32
CA PRO A 118 2.41 -6.41 -0.55
C PRO A 118 1.73 -5.56 0.54
N ALA A 119 2.30 -4.40 0.87
CA ALA A 119 1.75 -3.43 1.81
C ALA A 119 0.40 -2.85 1.36
N LEU A 120 0.12 -2.79 0.05
CA LEU A 120 -1.18 -2.34 -0.46
C LEU A 120 -2.31 -3.22 0.09
N PHE A 121 -2.11 -4.53 0.25
CA PHE A 121 -3.13 -5.44 0.76
C PHE A 121 -3.40 -5.23 2.28
N CYS A 122 -2.34 -4.99 3.06
CA CYS A 122 -2.47 -4.65 4.49
C CYS A 122 -3.05 -3.24 4.71
N LEU A 123 -2.74 -2.28 3.84
CA LEU A 123 -3.24 -0.91 3.92
C LEU A 123 -4.67 -0.80 3.36
N LEU A 124 -5.03 -1.57 2.33
CA LEU A 124 -6.39 -1.61 1.80
C LEU A 124 -7.37 -2.28 2.75
N THR A 125 -6.98 -3.37 3.43
CA THR A 125 -7.82 -3.98 4.46
C THR A 125 -8.07 -3.03 5.63
N TYR A 126 -7.07 -2.22 6.02
CA TYR A 126 -7.25 -1.19 7.04
C TYR A 126 -8.12 -0.02 6.53
N THR A 127 -7.93 0.46 5.30
CA THR A 127 -8.69 1.59 4.74
C THR A 127 -10.12 1.26 4.32
N TYR A 128 -10.41 0.05 3.83
CA TYR A 128 -11.80 -0.39 3.58
C TYR A 128 -12.65 -0.33 4.86
N CYS A 129 -12.01 -0.53 6.02
CA CYS A 129 -12.66 -0.40 7.32
C CYS A 129 -12.84 1.07 7.78
N VAL A 130 -12.10 2.03 7.20
CA VAL A 130 -12.11 3.45 7.59
C VAL A 130 -12.94 4.31 6.63
N ARG A 131 -12.96 4.00 5.33
CA ARG A 131 -13.57 4.84 4.26
C ARG A 131 -15.03 4.54 3.91
N ARG A 132 -15.67 3.56 4.54
CA ARG A 132 -17.14 3.35 4.50
C ARG A 132 -17.87 4.12 5.62
N CYS A 133 -17.22 5.14 6.18
CA CYS A 133 -17.81 6.13 7.06
C CYS A 133 -18.05 7.41 6.27
#